data_AF-A0A1B4FKP5-F1
#
_entry.id   AF-A0A1B4FKP5-F1
#
_cell.length_a   1.000
_cell.length_b   1.000
_cell.length_c   1.000
_cell.angle_alpha   90.00
_cell.angle_beta   90.00
_cell.angle_gamma   90.00
#
_symmetry.space_group_name_H-M   'P 1'
#
loop_
_entity.id
_entity.type
_entity.pdbx_description
1 polymer ?
#
loop_
_entity_poly.entity_id
_entity_poly.type
_entity_poly.pdbx_seq_one_letter_code
_entity_poly.pdbx_strand_id
1 'polypeptide(L)'
;MQEGVAPARGEQNAGTGHPAWMPVALAESGVRRFGPGESNPRIVEYNGCTNLVGYDDKVSWCSSFINWCLARVGISGTGSALARSWLEWGRALSEPAYGCIVVLTRAHPTSWKGHVAFYLRHDDEHMYLFGGNQRGAVRELPYARSRLLAYRWPDECGPG
;
A
#
# COMPACT_ATOMS: atom_id res chain seq x y z
N MET A 1 -40.09 -17.63 36.77
CA MET A 1 -39.71 -16.76 35.64
C MET A 1 -38.64 -15.80 36.14
N GLN A 2 -37.37 -16.11 35.88
CA GLN A 2 -36.25 -15.19 36.08
C GLN A 2 -35.32 -15.47 34.90
N GLU A 3 -35.35 -14.56 33.93
CA GLU A 3 -34.56 -14.67 32.71
C GLU A 3 -33.12 -14.26 33.00
N GLY A 4 -32.19 -15.19 32.75
CA GLY A 4 -30.77 -14.91 32.77
C GLY A 4 -30.38 -14.15 31.51
N VAL A 5 -30.00 -12.89 31.66
CA VAL A 5 -29.32 -12.14 30.60
C VAL A 5 -27.82 -12.46 30.71
N ALA A 6 -27.34 -13.28 29.78
CA ALA A 6 -25.91 -13.42 29.52
C ALA A 6 -25.37 -12.10 28.95
N PRO A 7 -24.19 -11.62 29.39
CA PRO A 7 -23.56 -10.50 28.72
C PRO A 7 -23.10 -10.91 27.32
N ALA A 8 -23.46 -10.08 26.35
CA ALA A 8 -23.12 -10.24 24.95
C ALA A 8 -21.60 -10.35 24.76
N ARG A 9 -21.19 -11.35 23.97
CA ARG A 9 -19.86 -11.40 23.36
C ARG A 9 -19.76 -10.26 22.34
N GLY A 10 -18.94 -9.27 22.64
CA GLY A 10 -18.55 -8.25 21.68
C GLY A 10 -17.47 -7.40 22.29
N GLU A 11 -16.50 -7.02 21.47
CA GLU A 11 -15.47 -6.02 21.77
C GLU A 11 -14.30 -6.51 22.63
N GLN A 12 -13.36 -7.19 21.98
CA GLN A 12 -11.98 -7.21 22.43
C GLN A 12 -11.07 -6.73 21.27
N ASN A 13 -10.49 -5.54 21.48
CA ASN A 13 -9.30 -4.95 20.84
C ASN A 13 -9.36 -4.46 19.39
N ALA A 14 -9.90 -3.25 19.19
CA ALA A 14 -9.29 -2.30 18.27
C ALA A 14 -8.02 -1.75 18.94
N GLY A 15 -6.91 -2.48 18.79
CA GLY A 15 -5.63 -2.11 19.39
C GLY A 15 -5.17 -0.72 18.94
N THR A 16 -4.71 0.07 19.90
CA THR A 16 -4.01 1.37 19.77
C THR A 16 -2.62 1.23 19.10
N GLY A 17 -2.52 0.43 18.04
CA GLY A 17 -1.29 0.12 17.32
C GLY A 17 -1.36 0.55 15.86
N HIS A 18 -0.25 1.07 15.34
CA HIS A 18 -0.10 1.39 13.92
C HIS A 18 -0.50 0.21 13.02
N PRO A 19 -0.95 0.45 11.77
CA PRO A 19 -1.34 -0.62 10.87
C PRO A 19 -0.20 -1.62 10.68
N ALA A 20 -0.51 -2.92 10.76
CA ALA A 20 0.50 -3.98 10.85
C ALA A 20 1.49 -4.00 9.67
N TRP A 21 1.07 -3.55 8.48
CA TRP A 21 1.93 -3.48 7.29
C TRP A 21 2.91 -2.31 7.30
N MET A 22 2.70 -1.28 8.12
CA MET A 22 3.56 -0.09 8.14
C MET A 22 4.96 -0.39 8.70
N PRO A 23 5.14 -1.11 9.82
CA PRO A 23 6.46 -1.57 10.25
C PRO A 23 7.20 -2.38 9.18
N VAL A 24 6.50 -3.25 8.45
CA VAL A 24 7.07 -4.03 7.34
C VAL A 24 7.56 -3.10 6.22
N ALA A 25 6.73 -2.14 5.82
CA ALA A 25 7.11 -1.19 4.77
C ALA A 25 8.33 -0.35 5.19
N LEU A 26 8.32 0.19 6.41
CA LEU A 26 9.39 1.05 6.92
C LEU A 26 10.73 0.32 7.06
N ALA A 27 10.71 -0.99 7.36
CA ALA A 27 11.91 -1.81 7.41
C ALA A 27 12.64 -1.90 6.05
N GLU A 28 11.93 -1.69 4.94
CA GLU A 28 12.52 -1.70 3.58
C GLU A 28 13.06 -0.33 3.13
N SER A 29 13.06 0.67 4.02
CA SER A 29 13.57 2.01 3.71
C SER A 29 14.99 1.97 3.14
N GLY A 30 15.19 2.61 1.99
CA GLY A 30 16.48 2.70 1.31
C GLY A 30 16.74 1.63 0.25
N VAL A 31 15.97 0.53 0.22
CA VAL A 31 16.03 -0.47 -0.86
C VAL A 31 15.86 0.22 -2.20
N ARG A 32 16.77 -0.04 -3.14
CA ARG A 32 16.82 0.67 -4.44
C ARG A 32 17.23 -0.26 -5.57
N ARG A 33 16.82 0.11 -6.78
CA ARG A 33 17.30 -0.58 -7.99
C ARG A 33 18.82 -0.49 -8.10
N PHE A 34 19.43 -1.55 -8.61
CA PHE A 34 20.85 -1.60 -8.94
C PHE A 34 21.13 -0.96 -10.31
N GLY A 35 22.42 -0.87 -10.64
CA GLY A 35 22.90 -0.31 -11.89
C GLY A 35 22.48 -1.13 -13.12
N PRO A 36 22.78 -0.63 -14.33
CA PRO A 36 22.58 -1.40 -15.55
C PRO A 36 23.29 -2.76 -15.50
N GLY A 37 22.63 -3.83 -15.95
CA GLY A 37 23.19 -5.19 -15.95
C GLY A 37 23.03 -5.96 -14.63
N GLU A 38 22.59 -5.29 -13.56
CA GLU A 38 22.35 -5.91 -12.25
C GLU A 38 20.88 -5.77 -11.85
N SER A 39 20.40 -6.68 -11.00
CA SER A 39 19.03 -6.63 -10.45
C SER A 39 19.06 -6.82 -8.95
N ASN A 40 18.37 -5.93 -8.21
CA ASN A 40 18.24 -6.10 -6.78
C ASN A 40 17.28 -7.26 -6.46
N PRO A 41 17.75 -8.36 -5.82
CA PRO A 41 16.93 -9.53 -5.55
C PRO A 41 15.72 -9.23 -4.64
N ARG A 42 15.80 -8.20 -3.79
CA ARG A 42 14.68 -7.77 -2.95
C ARG A 42 13.54 -7.19 -3.79
N ILE A 43 13.86 -6.43 -4.83
CA ILE A 43 12.83 -5.88 -5.73
C ILE A 43 12.24 -6.99 -6.61
N VAL A 44 13.05 -7.97 -7.02
CA VAL A 44 12.56 -9.18 -7.69
C VAL A 44 11.58 -9.95 -6.78
N GLU A 45 11.85 -10.03 -5.49
CA GLU A 45 10.92 -10.62 -4.51
C GLU A 45 9.59 -9.85 -4.46
N TYR A 46 9.62 -8.51 -4.42
CA TYR A 46 8.39 -7.72 -4.47
C TYR A 46 7.57 -8.03 -5.73
N ASN A 47 8.24 -8.10 -6.88
CA ASN A 47 7.59 -8.41 -8.17
C ASN A 47 6.89 -9.77 -8.14
N GLY A 48 7.41 -10.72 -7.34
CA GLY A 48 6.82 -12.04 -7.08
C GLY A 48 5.40 -12.01 -6.51
N CYS A 49 4.97 -10.91 -5.90
CA CYS A 49 3.60 -10.74 -5.38
C CYS A 49 2.62 -10.18 -6.41
N THR A 50 3.01 -10.09 -7.69
CA THR A 50 2.20 -9.52 -8.76
C THR A 50 2.36 -10.29 -10.06
N ASN A 51 1.64 -9.90 -11.12
CA ASN A 51 1.85 -10.40 -12.49
C ASN A 51 3.22 -10.03 -13.12
N LEU A 52 4.18 -9.52 -12.34
CA LEU A 52 5.58 -9.28 -12.72
C LEU A 52 6.54 -10.36 -12.20
N VAL A 53 6.05 -11.54 -11.79
CA VAL A 53 6.93 -12.65 -11.40
C VAL A 53 8.02 -12.88 -12.46
N GLY A 54 9.28 -12.93 -12.02
CA GLY A 54 10.44 -13.13 -12.90
C GLY A 54 11.02 -11.86 -13.53
N TYR A 55 10.39 -10.70 -13.37
CA TYR A 55 10.94 -9.43 -13.85
C TYR A 55 11.95 -8.82 -12.87
N ASP A 56 12.88 -8.04 -13.43
CA ASP A 56 13.95 -7.34 -12.72
C ASP A 56 13.49 -6.07 -11.99
N ASP A 57 14.44 -5.30 -11.45
CA ASP A 57 14.19 -4.04 -10.76
C ASP A 57 14.08 -2.80 -11.67
N LYS A 58 14.05 -3.00 -13.00
CA LYS A 58 13.97 -1.93 -14.00
C LYS A 58 12.53 -1.62 -14.40
N VAL A 59 11.62 -2.58 -14.25
CA VAL A 59 10.18 -2.35 -14.42
C VAL A 59 9.59 -1.52 -13.27
N SER A 60 8.36 -1.02 -13.44
CA SER A 60 7.71 -0.27 -12.36
C SER A 60 7.19 -1.20 -11.27
N TRP A 61 7.77 -1.10 -10.06
CA TRP A 61 7.49 -2.00 -8.93
C TRP A 61 6.77 -1.32 -7.75
N CYS A 62 6.13 -0.15 -7.95
CA CYS A 62 5.41 0.53 -6.86
C CYS A 62 4.24 -0.30 -6.31
N SER A 63 3.43 -0.91 -7.19
CA SER A 63 2.33 -1.79 -6.76
C SER A 63 2.85 -3.11 -6.18
N SER A 64 3.95 -3.63 -6.73
CA SER A 64 4.61 -4.84 -6.24
C SER A 64 5.08 -4.70 -4.80
N PHE A 65 5.68 -3.55 -4.45
CA PHE A 65 6.04 -3.23 -3.08
C PHE A 65 4.83 -3.27 -2.12
N ILE A 66 3.72 -2.63 -2.48
CA ILE A 66 2.52 -2.59 -1.63
C ILE A 66 1.91 -3.99 -1.46
N ASN A 67 1.78 -4.76 -2.55
CA ASN A 67 1.32 -6.14 -2.48
C ASN A 67 2.20 -6.99 -1.56
N TRP A 68 3.53 -6.84 -1.68
CA TRP A 68 4.48 -7.55 -0.84
C TRP A 68 4.32 -7.17 0.64
N CYS A 69 4.24 -5.88 0.98
CA CYS A 69 4.05 -5.43 2.36
C CYS A 69 2.78 -5.99 3.01
N LEU A 70 1.66 -6.02 2.28
CA LEU A 70 0.41 -6.59 2.77
C LEU A 70 0.50 -8.11 2.94
N ALA A 71 1.10 -8.81 1.98
CA ALA A 71 1.26 -10.27 2.04
C ALA A 71 2.08 -10.70 3.27
N ARG A 72 3.07 -9.91 3.70
CA ARG A 72 3.86 -10.18 4.92
C ARG A 72 3.04 -10.17 6.22
N VAL A 73 1.86 -9.56 6.21
CA VAL A 73 0.95 -9.51 7.36
C VAL A 73 -0.36 -10.27 7.11
N GLY A 74 -0.38 -11.14 6.10
CA GLY A 74 -1.54 -11.99 5.78
C GLY A 74 -2.70 -11.26 5.10
N ILE A 75 -2.47 -10.05 4.58
CA ILE A 75 -3.49 -9.29 3.85
C ILE A 75 -3.27 -9.49 2.34
N SER A 76 -4.31 -9.92 1.64
CA SER A 76 -4.29 -10.03 0.19
C SER A 76 -4.37 -8.65 -0.46
N GLY A 77 -3.35 -8.30 -1.24
CA GLY A 77 -3.38 -7.13 -2.12
C GLY A 77 -4.16 -7.38 -3.41
N THR A 78 -3.87 -6.59 -4.44
CA THR A 78 -4.51 -6.73 -5.77
C THR A 78 -3.89 -7.82 -6.64
N GLY A 79 -2.68 -8.29 -6.33
CA GLY A 79 -1.91 -9.21 -7.19
C GLY A 79 -1.48 -8.59 -8.54
N SER A 80 -1.71 -7.30 -8.74
CA SER A 80 -1.41 -6.60 -10.00
C SER A 80 -0.27 -5.61 -9.82
N ALA A 81 0.58 -5.49 -10.84
CA ALA A 81 1.60 -4.45 -10.90
C ALA A 81 1.06 -3.06 -11.28
N LEU A 82 -0.20 -2.98 -11.72
CA LEU A 82 -0.82 -1.72 -12.11
C LEU A 82 -1.25 -0.92 -10.88
N ALA A 83 -0.72 0.29 -10.70
CA ALA A 83 -1.12 1.15 -9.58
C ALA A 83 -2.63 1.47 -9.55
N ARG A 84 -3.32 1.46 -10.69
CA ARG A 84 -4.76 1.71 -10.76
C ARG A 84 -5.63 0.51 -10.35
N SER A 85 -5.08 -0.70 -10.20
CA SER A 85 -5.85 -1.85 -9.70
C SER A 85 -6.39 -1.61 -8.29
N TRP A 86 -5.70 -0.76 -7.52
CA TRP A 86 -6.07 -0.39 -6.16
C TRP A 86 -7.32 0.49 -6.10
N LEU A 87 -7.78 1.07 -7.22
CA LEU A 87 -8.99 1.90 -7.23
C LEU A 87 -10.24 1.10 -6.83
N GLU A 88 -10.25 -0.22 -6.96
CA GLU A 88 -11.40 -1.06 -6.58
C GLU A 88 -11.06 -2.02 -5.43
N TRP A 89 -9.90 -1.85 -4.79
CA TRP A 89 -9.42 -2.75 -3.74
C TRP A 89 -9.84 -2.26 -2.35
N GLY A 90 -10.42 -3.16 -1.56
CA GLY A 90 -10.87 -2.86 -0.20
C GLY A 90 -11.89 -1.73 -0.14
N ARG A 91 -12.00 -1.10 1.02
CA ARG A 91 -12.92 0.03 1.23
C ARG A 91 -12.28 1.38 0.86
N ALA A 92 -13.09 2.24 0.26
CA ALA A 92 -12.74 3.64 0.05
C ALA A 92 -12.73 4.39 1.39
N LEU A 93 -11.79 5.33 1.54
CA LEU A 93 -11.82 6.31 2.63
C LEU A 93 -12.07 7.71 2.07
N SER A 94 -12.92 8.50 2.73
CA SER A 94 -13.11 9.92 2.42
C SER A 94 -11.94 10.78 2.89
N GLU A 95 -11.35 10.42 4.02
CA GLU A 95 -10.20 11.10 4.63
C GLU A 95 -9.01 10.14 4.76
N PRO A 96 -7.76 10.64 4.68
CA PRO A 96 -6.59 9.79 4.79
C PRO A 96 -6.41 9.29 6.23
N ALA A 97 -5.99 8.04 6.36
CA ALA A 97 -5.51 7.45 7.61
C ALA A 97 -4.04 7.05 7.45
N TYR A 98 -3.24 7.17 8.50
CA TYR A 98 -1.85 6.71 8.48
C TYR A 98 -1.77 5.27 7.98
N GLY A 99 -0.93 5.01 6.98
CA GLY A 99 -0.77 3.72 6.34
C GLY A 99 -1.84 3.35 5.32
N CYS A 100 -2.84 4.19 5.05
CA CYS A 100 -3.79 3.91 3.98
C CYS A 100 -3.06 3.91 2.62
N ILE A 101 -3.61 3.18 1.67
CA ILE A 101 -3.06 3.10 0.33
C ILE A 101 -3.58 4.29 -0.47
N VAL A 102 -2.66 5.10 -0.97
CA VAL A 102 -2.95 6.26 -1.80
C VAL A 102 -2.73 5.90 -3.26
N VAL A 103 -3.76 6.07 -4.07
CA VAL A 103 -3.68 5.92 -5.52
C VAL A 103 -3.55 7.29 -6.16
N LEU A 104 -2.52 7.47 -6.99
CA LEU A 104 -2.22 8.73 -7.66
C LEU A 104 -2.28 8.60 -9.18
N THR A 105 -2.60 9.70 -9.86
CA THR A 105 -2.26 9.86 -11.29
C THR A 105 -0.77 10.13 -11.48
N ARG A 106 -0.20 9.71 -12.61
CA ARG A 106 1.21 9.96 -12.98
C ARG A 106 1.40 10.94 -14.12
N ALA A 107 0.37 11.22 -14.91
CA ALA A 107 0.45 12.14 -16.05
C ALA A 107 -0.83 12.94 -16.21
N HIS A 108 -1.94 12.27 -16.52
CA HIS A 108 -3.25 12.87 -16.70
C HIS A 108 -4.31 11.98 -16.02
N PRO A 109 -5.42 12.52 -15.48
CA PRO A 109 -6.48 11.72 -14.85
C PRO A 109 -7.00 10.56 -15.73
N THR A 110 -6.95 10.71 -17.05
CA THR A 110 -7.36 9.70 -18.05
C THR A 110 -6.25 8.71 -18.44
N SER A 111 -4.99 8.91 -18.03
CA SER A 111 -3.88 8.02 -18.38
C SER A 111 -3.81 6.81 -17.45
N TRP A 112 -3.72 5.59 -17.99
CA TRP A 112 -3.56 4.36 -17.20
C TRP A 112 -2.33 4.36 -16.25
N LYS A 113 -1.35 5.22 -16.50
CA LYS A 113 -0.16 5.38 -15.65
C LYS A 113 -0.54 5.98 -14.30
N GLY A 114 -0.38 5.20 -13.24
CA GLY A 114 -0.57 5.64 -11.86
C GLY A 114 0.69 5.49 -11.01
N HIS A 115 0.56 5.89 -9.75
CA HIS A 115 1.47 5.53 -8.68
C HIS A 115 0.67 5.12 -7.45
N VAL A 116 1.24 4.26 -6.60
CA VAL A 116 0.62 3.80 -5.37
C VAL A 116 1.67 3.77 -4.27
N ALA A 117 1.29 4.24 -3.08
CA ALA A 117 2.16 4.35 -1.90
C ALA A 117 1.31 4.38 -0.62
N PHE A 118 1.93 4.20 0.53
CA PHE A 118 1.29 4.37 1.83
C PHE A 118 1.28 5.84 2.26
N TYR A 119 0.15 6.32 2.78
CA TYR A 119 0.02 7.65 3.35
C TYR A 119 0.76 7.75 4.69
N LEU A 120 1.54 8.82 4.88
CA LEU A 120 2.11 9.15 6.20
C LEU A 120 1.41 10.36 6.83
N ARG A 121 1.37 11.47 6.10
CA ARG A 121 0.89 12.78 6.55
C ARG A 121 0.64 13.69 5.35
N HIS A 122 0.00 14.84 5.58
CA HIS A 122 -0.12 15.89 4.57
C HIS A 122 0.01 17.28 5.20
N ASP A 123 0.31 18.26 4.36
CA ASP A 123 0.10 19.69 4.61
C ASP A 123 -0.94 20.23 3.61
N ASP A 124 -1.06 21.55 3.50
CA ASP A 124 -2.04 22.20 2.62
C ASP A 124 -1.81 21.89 1.14
N GLU A 125 -0.57 21.64 0.73
CA GLU A 125 -0.20 21.48 -0.67
C GLU A 125 0.15 20.03 -1.04
N HIS A 126 0.76 19.30 -0.11
CA HIS A 126 1.42 18.03 -0.36
C HIS A 126 0.97 16.92 0.59
N MET A 127 0.86 15.72 0.02
CA MET A 127 0.82 14.46 0.76
C MET A 127 2.21 13.85 0.78
N TYR A 128 2.65 13.37 1.93
CA TYR A 128 3.94 12.71 2.11
C TYR A 128 3.67 11.21 2.17
N LEU A 129 4.21 10.51 1.17
CA LEU A 129 3.89 9.11 0.92
C LEU A 129 5.14 8.25 0.99
N PHE A 130 5.01 7.10 1.64
CA PHE A 130 6.04 6.09 1.73
C PHE A 130 5.74 4.94 0.77
N GLY A 131 6.65 4.68 -0.17
CA GLY A 131 6.37 3.69 -1.20
C GLY A 131 7.61 3.25 -1.96
N GLY A 132 7.42 2.19 -2.75
CA GLY A 132 8.42 1.65 -3.64
C GLY A 132 8.51 2.40 -4.97
N ASN A 133 9.65 2.26 -5.64
CA ASN A 133 9.97 2.88 -6.92
C ASN A 133 9.86 4.40 -6.94
N GLN A 134 9.95 5.03 -5.77
CA GLN A 134 9.95 6.49 -5.61
C GLN A 134 11.34 7.02 -5.93
N ARG A 135 11.52 7.48 -7.18
CA ARG A 135 12.84 7.75 -7.78
C ARG A 135 13.77 6.53 -7.69
N GLY A 136 13.22 5.35 -7.99
CA GLY A 136 13.96 4.09 -8.04
C GLY A 136 14.30 3.47 -6.68
N ALA A 137 13.65 3.89 -5.58
CA ALA A 137 13.86 3.30 -4.26
C ALA A 137 12.59 3.30 -3.40
N VAL A 138 12.67 2.58 -2.28
CA VAL A 138 11.76 2.68 -1.14
C VAL A 138 12.18 3.87 -0.29
N ARG A 139 11.31 4.87 -0.18
CA ARG A 139 11.54 6.10 0.59
C ARG A 139 10.24 6.85 0.81
N GLU A 140 10.29 7.93 1.59
CA GLU A 140 9.26 8.97 1.58
C GLU A 140 9.48 9.96 0.42
N LEU A 141 8.40 10.41 -0.23
CA LEU A 141 8.40 11.54 -1.15
C LEU A 141 7.10 12.36 -1.03
N PRO A 142 7.18 13.69 -1.20
CA PRO A 142 5.99 14.53 -1.31
C PRO A 142 5.35 14.42 -2.69
N TYR A 143 4.02 14.50 -2.71
CA TYR A 143 3.18 14.53 -3.90
C TYR A 143 2.09 15.59 -3.75
N ALA A 144 1.87 16.40 -4.78
CA ALA A 144 0.79 17.38 -4.77
C ALA A 144 -0.58 16.72 -4.54
N ARG A 145 -1.42 17.32 -3.70
CA ARG A 145 -2.79 16.83 -3.39
C ARG A 145 -3.65 16.65 -4.63
N SER A 146 -3.46 17.48 -5.65
CA SER A 146 -4.17 17.40 -6.94
C SER A 146 -3.94 16.09 -7.71
N ARG A 147 -2.96 15.27 -7.32
CA ARG A 147 -2.69 13.98 -7.96
C ARG A 147 -3.50 12.83 -7.36
N LEU A 148 -4.19 13.05 -6.23
CA LEU A 148 -4.97 12.04 -5.54
C LEU A 148 -6.10 11.51 -6.43
N LEU A 149 -6.25 10.19 -6.48
CA LEU A 149 -7.39 9.52 -7.08
C LEU A 149 -8.26 8.82 -6.01
N ALA A 150 -7.64 8.15 -5.04
CA ALA A 150 -8.36 7.47 -3.97
C ALA A 150 -7.48 7.20 -2.75
N TYR A 151 -8.13 7.11 -1.59
CA TYR A 151 -7.60 6.47 -0.39
C TYR A 151 -8.27 5.12 -0.18
N ARG A 152 -7.47 4.10 0.14
CA ARG A 152 -7.93 2.72 0.26
C ARG A 152 -7.43 2.08 1.54
N TRP A 153 -8.29 1.27 2.14
CA TRP A 153 -7.99 0.50 3.34
C TRP A 153 -8.34 -0.96 3.10
N PRO A 154 -7.60 -1.92 3.68
CA PRO A 154 -8.03 -3.31 3.66
C PRO A 154 -9.45 -3.42 4.21
N ASP A 155 -10.27 -4.25 3.58
CA ASP A 155 -11.52 -4.65 4.23
C ASP A 155 -11.17 -5.36 5.54
N GLU A 156 -11.95 -5.07 6.58
CA GLU A 156 -11.83 -5.84 7.82
C GLU A 156 -12.03 -7.30 7.46
N CYS A 157 -11.12 -8.15 7.98
CA CYS A 157 -11.08 -9.59 7.77
C CYS A 157 -12.51 -10.12 7.61
N GLY A 158 -12.88 -10.52 6.38
CA GLY A 158 -14.15 -11.19 6.16
C GLY A 158 -14.23 -12.38 7.11
N PRO A 159 -15.38 -12.61 7.77
CA PRO A 159 -15.49 -13.67 8.75
C PRO A 159 -15.22 -15.01 8.07
N GLY A 160 -14.26 -15.76 8.61
CA GLY A 160 -14.17 -17.21 8.45
C GLY A 160 -14.62 -17.86 9.74
#